data_AF-A0A7Y0DK66-F1
#
_entry.id   AF-A0A7Y0DK66-F1
#
_cell.length_a   1.000
_cell.length_b   1.000
_cell.length_c   1.000
_cell.angle_alpha   90.00
_cell.angle_beta   90.00
_cell.angle_gamma   90.00
#
_symmetry.space_group_name_H-M   'P 1'
#
loop_
_entity.id
_entity.type
_entity.pdbx_description
1 polymer ?
#
loop_
_entity_poly.entity_id
_entity_poly.type
_entity_poly.pdbx_seq_one_letter_code
_entity_poly.pdbx_strand_id
1 'polypeptide(L)'
;MSLKIGELAKRAGLTVRALHHYDAIGLLSSSARSDGGSRQYSHDDVIRLHRIQALKHFGCSLSDIKAYLDESRIAPIEIINRQISVLDEQARRAQALRDSLKHLADKISIGGETGVADWLNLLEMMTMYEKHLTREDLDHLRAQQQHMGGHLDARRTELISETRESIDVGRLPESQEAQALAWRWVQHMKEATGDNAQIASKLKIMLERETRAQEITGFRLDMYQWISLSIANARAKLFAKYLSPVEFEEVRRRMIAHVDDWPLLFMEVRKQMEAGASVTGPDVQVLVRRWQNLFRDSYCGDDLTLESKIHLAFQTEPDLLVGVGLDVPLILFIQKAILSLNGPKHKSTNAGPKPSAQRVATLRAAHQLLDSPLILEDPLALKILGSTNEAGVRSNPDHYNDPWSKGLRTSLVVRSRLAEDEWEKAAENGVRQYVILGAGLDTYAYRVSHQTGRIFEVDLPATQQWKRECLSAADIQIPASLTYVPIDFEHDTLTHALSQVGFREDEAAFFSWLGVSMYLEEEAILKTLRFIASCAAGSAVVFDYVVTPSLLTPMERLGRELVCAKVAESGEPWKAYFDPESLAYKIRSLGFSEANNVSPESLNTRYLSGLKDGFRMGGFSRLMHAIV
;
A
#
# COMPACT_ATOMS: atom_id res chain seq x y z
N MET A 1 -3.33 75.85 -14.12
CA MET A 1 -2.66 76.25 -15.40
C MET A 1 -2.90 75.16 -16.43
N SER A 2 -3.32 75.53 -17.63
CA SER A 2 -3.48 74.61 -18.77
C SER A 2 -2.22 74.61 -19.65
N LEU A 3 -1.72 73.45 -20.06
CA LEU A 3 -0.53 73.31 -20.90
C LEU A 3 -0.91 73.13 -22.38
N LYS A 4 -0.13 73.74 -23.29
CA LYS A 4 -0.25 73.44 -24.72
C LYS A 4 0.37 72.08 -25.03
N ILE A 5 -0.10 71.41 -26.10
CA ILE A 5 0.37 70.06 -26.46
C ILE A 5 1.90 69.93 -26.58
N GLY A 6 2.58 70.94 -27.13
CA GLY A 6 4.05 70.94 -27.26
C GLY A 6 4.78 71.06 -25.91
N GLU A 7 4.22 71.83 -24.97
CA GLU A 7 4.75 71.95 -23.61
C GLU A 7 4.51 70.68 -22.81
N LEU A 8 3.34 70.05 -22.97
CA LEU A 8 3.02 68.77 -22.35
C LEU A 8 3.95 67.65 -22.87
N ALA A 9 4.14 67.56 -24.18
CA ALA A 9 5.05 66.62 -24.82
C ALA A 9 6.48 66.76 -24.27
N LYS A 10 7.00 68.00 -24.20
CA LYS A 10 8.33 68.30 -23.68
C LYS A 10 8.47 67.93 -22.19
N ARG A 11 7.47 68.23 -21.35
CA ARG A 11 7.49 67.91 -19.91
C ARG A 11 7.34 66.43 -19.62
N ALA A 12 6.58 65.70 -20.43
CA ALA A 12 6.35 64.27 -20.26
C ALA A 12 7.42 63.40 -20.95
N GLY A 13 8.38 63.98 -21.67
CA GLY A 13 9.38 63.22 -22.44
C GLY A 13 8.78 62.43 -23.59
N LEU A 14 7.66 62.89 -24.16
CA LEU A 14 6.93 62.25 -25.25
C LEU A 14 6.98 63.09 -26.52
N THR A 15 6.72 62.45 -27.66
CA THR A 15 6.53 63.19 -28.91
C THR A 15 5.10 63.71 -29.03
N VAL A 16 4.90 64.83 -29.71
CA VAL A 16 3.54 65.33 -30.05
C VAL A 16 2.73 64.27 -30.80
N ARG A 17 3.40 63.47 -31.64
CA ARG A 17 2.79 62.32 -32.34
C ARG A 17 2.25 61.25 -31.39
N ALA A 18 2.96 60.96 -30.30
CA ALA A 18 2.48 60.01 -29.28
C ALA A 18 1.23 60.53 -28.56
N LEU A 19 1.18 61.83 -28.24
CA LEU A 19 0.00 62.46 -27.64
C LEU A 19 -1.19 62.49 -28.61
N HIS A 20 -0.97 62.75 -29.90
CA HIS A 20 -2.01 62.62 -30.93
C HIS A 20 -2.54 61.19 -31.05
N HIS A 21 -1.66 60.19 -30.94
CA HIS A 21 -2.08 58.80 -30.96
C HIS A 21 -2.93 58.46 -29.72
N TYR A 22 -2.53 58.91 -28.53
CA TYR A 22 -3.32 58.72 -27.30
C TYR A 22 -4.69 59.39 -27.37
N ASP A 23 -4.79 60.55 -28.00
CA ASP A 23 -6.08 61.20 -28.24
C ASP A 23 -6.93 60.44 -29.28
N ALA A 24 -6.32 59.93 -30.36
CA ALA A 24 -7.03 59.18 -31.40
C ALA A 24 -7.64 57.87 -30.88
N ILE A 25 -6.99 57.20 -29.93
CA ILE A 25 -7.52 55.99 -29.28
C ILE A 25 -8.39 56.31 -28.04
N GLY A 26 -8.58 57.60 -27.72
CA GLY A 26 -9.34 58.07 -26.56
C GLY A 26 -8.70 57.73 -25.22
N LEU A 27 -7.38 57.50 -25.17
CA LEU A 27 -6.64 57.19 -23.95
C LEU A 27 -6.31 58.48 -23.16
N LEU A 28 -6.02 59.58 -23.85
CA LEU A 28 -5.83 60.91 -23.25
C LEU A 28 -6.35 61.99 -24.22
N SER A 29 -7.42 62.68 -23.84
CA SER A 29 -8.01 63.76 -24.64
C SER A 29 -7.81 65.12 -23.99
N SER A 30 -7.77 66.18 -24.80
CA SER A 30 -7.61 67.55 -24.32
C SER A 30 -8.88 68.05 -23.65
N SER A 31 -8.79 68.50 -22.40
CA SER A 31 -9.91 69.08 -21.64
C SER A 31 -10.47 70.39 -22.24
N ALA A 32 -9.66 71.16 -22.98
CA ALA A 32 -10.11 72.39 -23.63
C ALA A 32 -9.37 72.64 -24.95
N ARG A 33 -9.91 73.57 -25.75
CA ARG A 33 -9.21 74.18 -26.89
C ARG A 33 -9.12 75.68 -26.65
N SER A 34 -7.99 76.29 -26.99
CA SER A 34 -7.83 77.75 -26.93
C SER A 34 -8.69 78.43 -28.02
N ASP A 35 -8.91 79.74 -27.91
CA ASP A 35 -9.64 80.55 -28.91
C ASP A 35 -9.06 80.44 -30.34
N GLY A 36 -7.78 80.09 -30.46
CA GLY A 36 -7.10 79.78 -31.73
C GLY A 36 -7.10 78.29 -32.14
N GLY A 37 -8.00 77.46 -31.57
CA GLY A 37 -8.17 76.04 -31.92
C GLY A 37 -7.09 75.08 -31.40
N SER A 38 -6.13 75.54 -30.61
CA SER A 38 -5.03 74.68 -30.10
C SER A 38 -5.46 73.87 -28.87
N ARG A 39 -5.07 72.59 -28.81
CA ARG A 39 -5.37 71.70 -27.67
C ARG A 39 -4.71 72.19 -26.39
N GLN A 40 -5.50 72.26 -25.32
CA GLN A 40 -5.08 72.62 -23.97
C GLN A 40 -5.37 71.47 -23.01
N TYR A 41 -4.38 71.17 -22.17
CA TYR A 41 -4.44 70.08 -21.21
C TYR A 41 -4.45 70.64 -19.79
N SER A 42 -5.41 70.21 -18.99
CA SER A 42 -5.60 70.61 -17.60
C SER A 42 -4.62 69.87 -16.68
N HIS A 43 -4.71 70.17 -15.38
CA HIS A 43 -3.96 69.44 -14.36
C HIS A 43 -4.36 67.95 -14.30
N ASP A 44 -5.64 67.65 -14.48
CA ASP A 44 -6.15 66.27 -14.46
C ASP A 44 -5.66 65.47 -15.67
N ASP A 45 -5.53 66.12 -16.83
CA ASP A 45 -4.95 65.50 -18.02
C ASP A 45 -3.47 65.13 -17.80
N VAL A 46 -2.73 65.97 -17.07
CA VAL A 46 -1.33 65.70 -16.69
C VAL A 46 -1.25 64.53 -15.70
N ILE A 47 -2.13 64.48 -14.70
CA ILE A 47 -2.21 63.35 -13.76
C ILE A 47 -2.54 62.05 -14.50
N ARG A 48 -3.51 62.09 -15.43
CA ARG A 48 -3.87 60.94 -16.25
C ARG A 48 -2.70 60.49 -17.12
N LEU A 49 -1.96 61.42 -17.73
CA LEU A 49 -0.76 61.11 -18.51
C LEU A 49 0.32 60.43 -17.66
N HIS A 50 0.57 60.90 -16.44
CA HIS A 50 1.51 60.23 -15.52
C HIS A 50 1.07 58.81 -15.16
N ARG A 51 -0.23 58.57 -14.96
CA ARG A 51 -0.78 57.22 -14.72
C ARG A 51 -0.59 56.30 -15.93
N ILE A 52 -0.82 56.81 -17.14
CA ILE A 52 -0.57 56.07 -18.39
C ILE A 52 0.92 55.69 -18.49
N GLN A 53 1.83 56.61 -18.20
CA GLN A 53 3.26 56.35 -18.25
C GLN A 53 3.71 55.32 -17.21
N ALA A 54 3.20 55.40 -15.99
CA ALA A 54 3.48 54.42 -14.95
C ALA A 54 3.01 53.02 -15.35
N LEU A 55 1.76 52.87 -15.80
CA LEU A 55 1.23 51.57 -16.22
C LEU A 55 1.93 51.01 -17.47
N LYS A 56 2.33 51.88 -18.40
CA LYS A 56 3.15 51.48 -19.55
C LYS A 56 4.54 51.01 -19.13
N HIS A 57 5.14 51.62 -18.10
CA HIS A 57 6.40 51.17 -17.52
C HIS A 57 6.27 49.78 -16.87
N PHE A 58 5.10 49.46 -16.30
CA PHE A 58 4.75 48.12 -15.81
C PHE A 58 4.36 47.12 -16.91
N GLY A 59 4.55 47.45 -18.19
CA GLY A 59 4.34 46.52 -19.31
C GLY A 59 2.89 46.38 -19.78
N CYS A 60 1.96 47.20 -19.29
CA CYS A 60 0.56 47.15 -19.73
C CYS A 60 0.39 47.61 -21.18
N SER A 61 -0.50 46.95 -21.92
CA SER A 61 -0.89 47.38 -23.27
C SER A 61 -1.72 48.67 -23.21
N LEU A 62 -1.71 49.48 -24.28
CA LEU A 62 -2.47 50.75 -24.29
C LEU A 62 -4.00 50.53 -24.15
N SER A 63 -4.52 49.37 -24.59
CA SER A 63 -5.91 48.98 -24.41
C SER A 63 -6.24 48.66 -22.95
N ASP A 64 -5.37 47.92 -22.25
CA ASP A 64 -5.57 47.58 -20.83
C ASP A 64 -5.49 48.82 -19.94
N ILE A 65 -4.55 49.73 -20.26
CA ILE A 65 -4.42 51.02 -19.56
C ILE A 65 -5.70 51.85 -19.71
N LYS A 66 -6.29 51.88 -20.92
CA LYS A 66 -7.56 52.59 -21.16
C LYS A 66 -8.70 51.99 -20.33
N ALA A 67 -8.87 50.66 -20.38
CA ALA A 67 -9.91 49.95 -19.64
C ALA A 67 -9.78 50.16 -18.11
N TYR A 68 -8.55 50.19 -17.59
CA TYR A 68 -8.28 50.46 -16.18
C TYR A 68 -8.62 51.89 -15.78
N LEU A 69 -8.20 52.89 -16.57
CA LEU A 69 -8.39 54.31 -16.24
C LEU A 69 -9.81 54.82 -16.46
N ASP A 70 -10.57 54.22 -17.38
CA ASP A 70 -11.93 54.69 -17.74
C ASP A 70 -13.02 53.96 -16.97
N GLU A 71 -12.85 52.67 -16.65
CA GLU A 71 -13.97 51.83 -16.22
C GLU A 71 -13.72 51.14 -14.87
N SER A 72 -12.54 51.30 -14.25
CA SER A 72 -12.14 50.59 -13.01
C SER A 72 -12.39 49.08 -13.05
N ARG A 73 -12.42 48.47 -14.25
CA ARG A 73 -12.86 47.09 -14.48
C ARG A 73 -11.84 46.02 -14.09
N ILE A 74 -10.58 46.42 -13.88
CA ILE A 74 -9.49 45.51 -13.54
C ILE A 74 -8.89 45.98 -12.22
N ALA A 75 -8.82 45.09 -11.24
CA ALA A 75 -8.27 45.46 -9.94
C ALA A 75 -6.74 45.68 -10.08
N PRO A 76 -6.14 46.70 -9.43
CA PRO A 76 -4.70 46.98 -9.53
C PRO A 76 -3.82 45.77 -9.19
N ILE A 77 -4.29 44.94 -8.25
CA ILE A 77 -3.60 43.72 -7.82
C ILE A 77 -3.52 42.64 -8.91
N GLU A 78 -4.51 42.56 -9.81
CA GLU A 78 -4.53 41.56 -10.90
C GLU A 78 -3.46 41.87 -11.95
N ILE A 79 -3.27 43.16 -12.27
CA ILE A 79 -2.23 43.61 -13.21
C ILE A 79 -0.84 43.35 -12.63
N ILE A 80 -0.63 43.69 -11.35
CA ILE A 80 0.64 43.47 -10.64
C ILE A 80 0.94 41.97 -10.57
N ASN A 81 -0.03 41.13 -10.18
CA ASN A 81 0.14 39.68 -10.09
C ASN A 81 0.44 39.04 -11.45
N ARG A 82 -0.20 39.53 -12.52
CA ARG A 82 0.10 39.08 -13.89
C ARG A 82 1.54 39.41 -14.29
N GLN A 83 2.03 40.59 -13.94
CA GLN A 83 3.40 40.99 -14.26
C GLN A 83 4.44 40.24 -13.42
N ILE A 84 4.16 40.01 -12.13
CA ILE A 84 4.96 39.13 -11.27
C ILE A 84 5.05 37.74 -11.90
N SER A 85 3.92 37.17 -12.33
CA SER A 85 3.88 35.85 -12.96
C SER A 85 4.72 35.76 -14.25
N VAL A 86 4.72 36.82 -15.06
CA VAL A 86 5.55 36.90 -16.28
C VAL A 86 7.04 36.98 -15.94
N LEU A 87 7.41 37.79 -14.94
CA LEU A 87 8.80 37.90 -14.49
C LEU A 87 9.29 36.61 -13.83
N ASP A 88 8.45 35.95 -13.03
CA ASP A 88 8.76 34.65 -12.42
C ASP A 88 8.98 33.57 -13.49
N GLU A 89 8.20 33.59 -14.57
CA GLU A 89 8.41 32.69 -15.72
C GLU A 89 9.74 32.99 -16.43
N GLN A 90 10.08 34.26 -16.63
CA GLN A 90 11.38 34.63 -17.23
C GLN A 90 12.56 34.23 -16.34
N ALA A 91 12.47 34.48 -15.03
CA ALA A 91 13.48 34.08 -14.06
C ALA A 91 13.63 32.55 -14.03
N ARG A 92 12.52 31.80 -14.08
CA ARG A 92 12.53 30.33 -14.18
C ARG A 92 13.26 29.85 -15.43
N ARG A 93 12.98 30.42 -16.61
CA ARG A 93 13.68 30.07 -17.86
C ARG A 93 15.18 30.36 -17.81
N ALA A 94 15.55 31.54 -17.29
CA ALA A 94 16.94 31.92 -17.15
C ALA A 94 17.70 30.99 -16.18
N GLN A 95 17.06 30.60 -15.08
CA GLN A 95 17.65 29.68 -14.10
C GLN A 95 17.82 28.26 -14.68
N ALA A 96 16.82 27.74 -15.38
CA ALA A 96 16.91 26.45 -16.06
C ALA A 96 18.06 26.42 -17.06
N LEU A 97 18.17 27.44 -17.93
CA LEU A 97 19.26 27.57 -18.88
C LEU A 97 20.64 27.62 -18.18
N ARG A 98 20.75 28.40 -17.10
CA ARG A 98 22.00 28.49 -16.32
C ARG A 98 22.41 27.13 -15.75
N ASP A 99 21.48 26.42 -15.11
CA ASP A 99 21.79 25.14 -14.48
C ASP A 99 22.12 24.08 -15.53
N SER A 100 21.45 24.15 -16.69
CA SER A 100 21.75 23.34 -17.87
C SER A 100 23.17 23.60 -18.40
N LEU A 101 23.56 24.86 -18.56
CA LEU A 101 24.92 25.25 -18.98
C LEU A 101 26.00 24.85 -17.97
N LYS A 102 25.70 24.91 -16.67
CA LYS A 102 26.61 24.44 -15.61
C LYS A 102 26.85 22.95 -15.69
N HIS A 103 25.79 22.15 -15.80
CA HIS A 103 25.91 20.69 -15.93
C HIS A 103 26.75 20.29 -17.15
N LEU A 104 26.57 21.02 -18.27
CA LEU A 104 27.38 20.83 -19.47
C LEU A 104 28.86 21.19 -19.23
N ALA A 105 29.13 22.32 -18.58
CA ALA A 105 30.50 22.74 -18.25
C ALA A 105 31.21 21.72 -17.34
N ASP A 106 30.49 21.17 -16.35
CA ASP A 106 31.02 20.15 -15.45
C ASP A 106 31.35 18.85 -16.22
N LYS A 107 30.46 18.39 -17.11
CA LYS A 107 30.71 17.19 -17.94
C LYS A 107 31.90 17.35 -18.89
N ILE A 108 32.02 18.50 -19.55
CA ILE A 108 33.15 18.82 -20.44
C ILE A 108 34.47 18.86 -19.65
N SER A 109 34.43 19.32 -18.40
CA SER A 109 35.63 19.39 -17.55
C SER A 109 36.09 18.01 -17.02
N ILE A 110 35.18 17.02 -16.98
CA ILE A 110 35.45 15.68 -16.43
C ILE A 110 35.79 14.65 -17.52
N GLY A 111 35.30 14.83 -18.75
CA GLY A 111 35.56 13.92 -19.89
C GLY A 111 36.38 14.58 -21.00
N GLY A 112 37.67 14.28 -21.05
CA GLY A 112 38.54 14.64 -22.18
C GLY A 112 38.03 14.02 -23.49
N GLU A 113 38.03 14.82 -24.55
CA GLU A 113 37.57 14.50 -25.91
C GLU A 113 36.07 14.16 -26.05
N THR A 114 35.19 15.12 -25.79
CA THR A 114 33.85 15.12 -26.40
C THR A 114 33.85 16.04 -27.63
N GLY A 115 33.44 15.52 -28.78
CA GLY A 115 33.45 16.26 -30.04
C GLY A 115 32.36 17.34 -30.11
N VAL A 116 32.43 18.23 -31.11
CA VAL A 116 31.40 19.27 -31.35
C VAL A 116 29.99 18.66 -31.54
N ALA A 117 29.90 17.41 -32.01
CA ALA A 117 28.64 16.70 -32.17
C ALA A 117 28.01 16.26 -30.83
N ASP A 118 28.83 15.95 -29.82
CA ASP A 118 28.34 15.39 -28.55
C ASP A 118 27.64 16.45 -27.69
N TRP A 119 28.13 17.71 -27.69
CA TRP A 119 27.48 18.79 -26.92
C TRP A 119 26.18 19.28 -27.56
N LEU A 120 26.10 19.30 -28.90
CA LEU A 120 24.86 19.63 -29.61
C LEU A 120 23.78 18.58 -29.33
N ASN A 121 24.15 17.30 -29.38
CA ASN A 121 23.25 16.20 -29.03
C ASN A 121 22.77 16.29 -27.56
N LEU A 122 23.65 16.68 -26.62
CA LEU A 122 23.24 16.90 -25.23
C LEU A 122 22.24 18.06 -25.09
N LEU A 123 22.47 19.19 -25.75
CA LEU A 123 21.54 20.33 -25.71
C LEU A 123 20.17 20.00 -26.33
N GLU A 124 20.17 19.27 -27.44
CA GLU A 124 18.93 18.80 -28.08
C GLU A 124 18.15 17.87 -27.15
N MET A 125 18.81 16.91 -26.50
CA MET A 125 18.19 16.04 -25.51
C MET A 125 17.65 16.80 -24.30
N MET A 126 18.37 17.80 -23.80
CA MET A 126 17.89 18.64 -22.69
C MET A 126 16.64 19.42 -23.06
N THR A 127 16.60 19.98 -24.27
CA THR A 127 15.42 20.69 -24.78
C THR A 127 14.22 19.74 -24.91
N MET A 128 14.43 18.50 -25.36
CA MET A 128 13.37 17.48 -25.42
C MET A 128 12.91 17.07 -24.02
N TYR A 129 13.83 16.89 -23.07
CA TYR A 129 13.47 16.61 -21.69
C TYR A 129 12.63 17.73 -21.08
N GLU A 130 13.02 19.00 -21.24
CA GLU A 130 12.24 20.15 -20.77
C GLU A 130 10.86 20.28 -21.43
N LYS A 131 10.69 19.76 -22.66
CA LYS A 131 9.41 19.74 -23.38
C LYS A 131 8.45 18.69 -22.84
N HIS A 132 8.94 17.53 -22.37
CA HIS A 132 8.12 16.38 -22.00
C HIS A 132 8.08 16.07 -20.50
N LEU A 133 9.04 16.60 -19.72
CA LEU A 133 9.19 16.37 -18.29
C LEU A 133 9.04 17.67 -17.50
N THR A 134 8.48 17.56 -16.30
CA THR A 134 8.39 18.69 -15.36
C THR A 134 9.75 18.91 -14.69
N ARG A 135 9.93 20.07 -14.05
CA ARG A 135 11.14 20.34 -13.26
C ARG A 135 11.37 19.30 -12.17
N GLU A 136 10.29 18.87 -11.50
CA GLU A 136 10.37 17.85 -10.46
C GLU A 136 10.84 16.50 -11.02
N ASP A 137 10.34 16.10 -12.19
CA ASP A 137 10.81 14.88 -12.87
C ASP A 137 12.32 14.99 -13.22
N LEU A 138 12.76 16.16 -13.70
CA LEU A 138 14.16 16.40 -14.07
C LEU A 138 15.09 16.40 -12.85
N ASP A 139 14.68 17.04 -11.77
CA ASP A 139 15.43 17.06 -10.52
C ASP A 139 15.50 15.65 -9.92
N HIS A 140 14.43 14.86 -10.03
CA HIS A 140 14.42 13.45 -9.65
C HIS A 140 15.42 12.61 -10.48
N LEU A 141 15.38 12.72 -11.82
CA LEU A 141 16.32 12.00 -12.69
C LEU A 141 17.77 12.40 -12.44
N ARG A 142 18.05 13.69 -12.19
CA ARG A 142 19.38 14.19 -11.84
C ARG A 142 19.86 13.59 -10.51
N ALA A 143 19.00 13.52 -9.50
CA ALA A 143 19.34 12.92 -8.22
C ALA A 143 19.72 11.44 -8.37
N GLN A 144 18.97 10.68 -9.19
CA GLN A 144 19.30 9.28 -9.48
C GLN A 144 20.64 9.14 -10.23
N GLN A 145 20.89 10.00 -11.22
CA GLN A 145 22.15 10.01 -11.96
C GLN A 145 23.35 10.37 -11.07
N GLN A 146 23.19 11.31 -10.13
CA GLN A 146 24.22 11.67 -9.16
C GLN A 146 24.49 10.56 -8.15
N HIS A 147 23.44 9.88 -7.67
CA HIS A 147 23.55 8.80 -6.70
C HIS A 147 24.28 7.57 -7.27
N MET A 148 24.03 7.24 -8.54
CA MET A 148 24.56 6.03 -9.17
C MET A 148 25.81 6.26 -10.05
N GLY A 149 26.16 7.52 -10.35
CA GLY A 149 27.33 7.90 -11.14
C GLY A 149 27.28 7.42 -12.61
N GLY A 150 28.45 7.39 -13.27
CA GLY A 150 28.60 6.98 -14.68
C GLY A 150 28.26 5.51 -14.98
N HIS A 151 27.98 4.70 -13.95
CA HIS A 151 27.60 3.29 -14.10
C HIS A 151 26.24 3.12 -14.80
N LEU A 152 25.27 4.02 -14.57
CA LEU A 152 23.97 3.96 -15.25
C LEU A 152 24.11 4.19 -16.76
N ASP A 153 24.95 5.16 -17.15
CA ASP A 153 25.18 5.51 -18.56
C ASP A 153 25.91 4.37 -19.28
N ALA A 154 26.93 3.77 -18.65
CA ALA A 154 27.64 2.61 -19.22
C ALA A 154 26.72 1.38 -19.38
N ARG A 155 25.92 1.05 -18.36
CA ARG A 155 24.95 -0.05 -18.39
C ARG A 155 23.88 0.18 -19.46
N ARG A 156 23.39 1.41 -19.61
CA ARG A 156 22.43 1.77 -20.66
C ARG A 156 23.01 1.49 -22.04
N THR A 157 24.23 1.94 -22.32
CA THR A 157 24.89 1.72 -23.62
C THR A 157 25.07 0.23 -23.92
N GLU A 158 25.49 -0.55 -22.94
CA GLU A 158 25.60 -2.02 -23.05
C GLU A 158 24.24 -2.65 -23.42
N LEU A 159 23.19 -2.35 -22.65
CA LEU A 159 21.84 -2.91 -22.88
C LEU A 159 21.28 -2.53 -24.24
N ILE A 160 21.50 -1.30 -24.70
CA ILE A 160 21.10 -0.84 -26.05
C ILE A 160 21.83 -1.66 -27.11
N SER A 161 23.14 -1.86 -26.96
CA SER A 161 23.95 -2.64 -27.91
C SER A 161 23.48 -4.09 -28.00
N GLU A 162 23.31 -4.77 -26.86
CA GLU A 162 22.85 -6.17 -26.81
C GLU A 162 21.43 -6.36 -27.37
N THR A 163 20.56 -5.37 -27.13
CA THR A 163 19.18 -5.41 -27.67
C THR A 163 19.21 -5.28 -29.19
N ARG A 164 20.04 -4.37 -29.72
CA ARG A 164 20.19 -4.19 -31.16
C ARG A 164 20.73 -5.46 -31.81
N GLU A 165 21.80 -6.03 -31.26
CA GLU A 165 22.37 -7.28 -31.75
C GLU A 165 21.33 -8.41 -31.73
N SER A 166 20.55 -8.53 -30.66
CA SER A 166 19.48 -9.53 -30.55
C SER A 166 18.44 -9.41 -31.66
N ILE A 167 18.04 -8.19 -31.99
CA ILE A 167 17.07 -7.94 -33.07
C ILE A 167 17.70 -8.23 -34.44
N ASP A 168 18.94 -7.79 -34.66
CA ASP A 168 19.64 -7.94 -35.95
C ASP A 168 19.88 -9.42 -36.31
N VAL A 169 20.12 -10.28 -35.31
CA VAL A 169 20.24 -11.74 -35.52
C VAL A 169 18.88 -12.47 -35.58
N GLY A 170 17.76 -11.75 -35.48
CA GLY A 170 16.41 -12.32 -35.53
C GLY A 170 16.01 -13.10 -34.28
N ARG A 171 16.57 -12.79 -33.11
CA ARG A 171 16.23 -13.46 -31.85
C ARG A 171 14.78 -13.18 -31.46
N LEU A 172 14.01 -14.24 -31.23
CA LEU A 172 12.61 -14.14 -30.83
C LEU A 172 12.48 -13.59 -29.40
N PRO A 173 11.50 -12.72 -29.10
CA PRO A 173 11.29 -12.16 -27.75
C PRO A 173 11.07 -13.20 -26.65
N GLU A 174 10.62 -14.40 -27.01
CA GLU A 174 10.35 -15.52 -26.10
C GLU A 174 11.57 -16.38 -25.76
N SER A 175 12.73 -16.15 -26.40
CA SER A 175 13.96 -16.90 -26.14
C SER A 175 14.49 -16.68 -24.72
N GLN A 176 15.24 -17.64 -24.19
CA GLN A 176 15.80 -17.54 -22.83
C GLN A 176 16.74 -16.33 -22.68
N GLU A 177 17.54 -16.06 -23.72
CA GLU A 177 18.46 -14.91 -23.77
C GLU A 177 17.68 -13.59 -23.79
N ALA A 178 16.57 -13.54 -24.55
CA ALA A 178 15.70 -12.37 -24.58
C ALA A 178 15.03 -12.10 -23.23
N GLN A 179 14.60 -13.16 -22.52
CA GLN A 179 14.05 -13.06 -21.17
C GLN A 179 15.09 -12.58 -20.14
N ALA A 180 16.33 -13.08 -20.22
CA ALA A 180 17.41 -12.61 -19.36
C ALA A 180 17.73 -11.12 -19.58
N LEU A 181 17.77 -10.70 -20.85
CA LEU A 181 17.97 -9.29 -21.21
C LEU A 181 16.80 -8.41 -20.75
N ALA A 182 15.56 -8.91 -20.82
CA ALA A 182 14.37 -8.22 -20.33
C ALA A 182 14.43 -7.91 -18.84
N TRP A 183 14.86 -8.86 -17.99
CA TRP A 183 15.00 -8.61 -16.55
C TRP A 183 16.07 -7.56 -16.24
N ARG A 184 17.17 -7.54 -16.99
CA ARG A 184 18.20 -6.49 -16.86
C ARG A 184 17.65 -5.11 -17.24
N TRP A 185 16.82 -5.03 -18.28
CA TRP A 185 16.11 -3.79 -18.64
C TRP A 185 15.13 -3.34 -17.56
N VAL A 186 14.36 -4.25 -16.96
CA VAL A 186 13.45 -3.92 -15.85
C VAL A 186 14.23 -3.32 -14.67
N GLN A 187 15.32 -3.95 -14.27
CA GLN A 187 16.17 -3.44 -13.18
C GLN A 187 16.78 -2.07 -13.52
N HIS A 188 17.33 -1.92 -14.73
CA HIS A 188 17.87 -0.64 -15.18
C HIS A 188 16.81 0.46 -15.15
N MET A 189 15.59 0.19 -15.64
CA MET A 189 14.50 1.18 -15.63
C MET A 189 14.05 1.55 -14.22
N LYS A 190 13.99 0.58 -13.30
CA LYS A 190 13.68 0.86 -11.88
C LYS A 190 14.75 1.76 -11.26
N GLU A 191 16.04 1.44 -11.44
CA GLU A 191 17.14 2.26 -10.93
C GLU A 191 17.17 3.67 -11.57
N ALA A 192 17.07 3.74 -12.91
CA ALA A 192 17.17 5.01 -13.64
C ALA A 192 16.01 5.97 -13.35
N THR A 193 14.82 5.44 -13.03
CA THR A 193 13.63 6.25 -12.72
C THR A 193 13.35 6.35 -11.24
N GLY A 194 14.18 5.77 -10.36
CA GLY A 194 13.89 5.61 -8.92
C GLY A 194 12.53 4.95 -8.66
N ASP A 195 12.18 3.97 -9.48
CA ASP A 195 10.91 3.24 -9.49
C ASP A 195 9.67 4.11 -9.77
N ASN A 196 9.85 5.27 -10.40
CA ASN A 196 8.75 6.18 -10.73
C ASN A 196 8.12 5.87 -12.10
N ALA A 197 6.95 5.21 -12.09
CA ALA A 197 6.19 4.89 -13.31
C ALA A 197 5.75 6.10 -14.13
N GLN A 198 5.50 7.26 -13.50
CA GLN A 198 5.08 8.44 -14.23
C GLN A 198 6.24 8.98 -15.07
N ILE A 199 7.44 9.03 -14.51
CA ILE A 199 8.66 9.42 -15.24
C ILE A 199 8.95 8.41 -16.35
N ALA A 200 8.88 7.11 -16.06
CA ALA A 200 9.07 6.06 -17.08
C ALA A 200 8.10 6.20 -18.26
N SER A 201 6.82 6.50 -17.99
CA SER A 201 5.80 6.74 -19.00
C SER A 201 6.10 7.99 -19.85
N LYS A 202 6.49 9.11 -19.22
CA LYS A 202 6.88 10.33 -19.94
C LYS A 202 8.10 10.10 -20.85
N LEU A 203 9.08 9.31 -20.40
CA LEU A 203 10.25 8.94 -21.20
C LEU A 203 9.87 8.08 -22.41
N LYS A 204 8.93 7.12 -22.26
CA LYS A 204 8.36 6.35 -23.38
C LYS A 204 7.68 7.28 -24.40
N ILE A 205 6.80 8.18 -23.93
CA ILE A 205 6.08 9.13 -24.80
C ILE A 205 7.05 10.06 -25.54
N MET A 206 8.10 10.53 -24.88
CA MET A 206 9.14 11.33 -25.50
C MET A 206 9.82 10.55 -26.63
N LEU A 207 10.21 9.29 -26.38
CA LEU A 207 10.84 8.44 -27.38
C LEU A 207 9.94 8.20 -28.60
N GLU A 208 8.64 7.97 -28.38
CA GLU A 208 7.65 7.77 -29.44
C GLU A 208 7.46 9.02 -30.31
N ARG A 209 7.53 10.21 -29.70
CA ARG A 209 7.23 11.49 -30.38
C ARG A 209 8.44 12.18 -30.99
N GLU A 210 9.64 11.95 -30.45
CA GLU A 210 10.87 12.65 -30.85
C GLU A 210 11.82 11.68 -31.56
N THR A 211 11.72 11.57 -32.89
CA THR A 211 12.65 10.75 -33.70
C THR A 211 14.12 11.10 -33.44
N ARG A 212 14.40 12.38 -33.19
CA ARG A 212 15.74 12.87 -32.87
C ARG A 212 16.29 12.31 -31.55
N ALA A 213 15.43 12.05 -30.56
CA ALA A 213 15.85 11.39 -29.34
C ALA A 213 16.30 9.94 -29.60
N GLN A 214 15.66 9.25 -30.57
CA GLN A 214 16.06 7.90 -30.97
C GLN A 214 17.42 7.90 -31.66
N GLU A 215 17.69 8.88 -32.52
CA GLU A 215 18.98 9.05 -33.19
C GLU A 215 20.12 9.31 -32.21
N ILE A 216 19.90 10.21 -31.24
CA ILE A 216 20.93 10.59 -30.25
C ILE A 216 21.20 9.45 -29.27
N THR A 217 20.15 8.80 -28.77
CA THR A 217 20.30 7.73 -27.77
C THR A 217 20.65 6.38 -28.40
N GLY A 218 20.45 6.22 -29.70
CA GLY A 218 20.57 4.94 -30.41
C GLY A 218 19.50 3.91 -30.03
N PHE A 219 18.46 4.33 -29.28
CA PHE A 219 17.37 3.49 -28.83
C PHE A 219 16.15 3.70 -29.74
N ARG A 220 15.84 2.70 -30.56
CA ARG A 220 14.79 2.76 -31.59
C ARG A 220 13.45 2.25 -31.04
N LEU A 221 12.35 2.59 -31.71
CA LEU A 221 11.00 2.16 -31.30
C LEU A 221 10.79 0.63 -31.40
N ASP A 222 11.37 -0.03 -32.39
CA ASP A 222 11.34 -1.50 -32.54
C ASP A 222 12.04 -2.20 -31.37
N MET A 223 13.12 -1.60 -30.84
CA MET A 223 13.79 -2.08 -29.64
C MET A 223 12.87 -2.02 -28.42
N TYR A 224 12.14 -0.91 -28.24
CA TYR A 224 11.16 -0.78 -27.16
C TYR A 224 10.07 -1.86 -27.25
N GLN A 225 9.52 -2.10 -28.44
CA GLN A 225 8.49 -3.13 -28.67
C GLN A 225 9.03 -4.53 -28.38
N TRP A 226 10.24 -4.84 -28.87
CA TRP A 226 10.90 -6.12 -28.63
C TRP A 226 11.15 -6.35 -27.13
N ILE A 227 11.69 -5.36 -26.41
CA ILE A 227 11.91 -5.43 -24.95
C ILE A 227 10.59 -5.64 -24.21
N SER A 228 9.54 -4.90 -24.57
CA SER A 228 8.23 -5.01 -23.91
C SER A 228 7.63 -6.40 -24.05
N LEU A 229 7.72 -6.99 -25.25
CA LEU A 229 7.31 -8.38 -25.49
C LEU A 229 8.20 -9.38 -24.75
N SER A 230 9.51 -9.16 -24.68
CA SER A 230 10.42 -10.02 -23.91
C SER A 230 10.13 -9.98 -22.42
N ILE A 231 9.80 -8.82 -21.84
CA ILE A 231 9.36 -8.69 -20.44
C ILE A 231 8.06 -9.47 -20.22
N ALA A 232 7.09 -9.33 -21.12
CA ALA A 232 5.84 -10.07 -21.03
C ALA A 232 6.10 -11.58 -21.07
N ASN A 233 6.92 -12.08 -22.00
CA ASN A 233 7.22 -13.52 -22.08
C ASN A 233 8.04 -14.02 -20.89
N ALA A 234 8.99 -13.22 -20.37
CA ALA A 234 9.76 -13.53 -19.18
C ALA A 234 8.86 -13.68 -17.95
N ARG A 235 7.90 -12.77 -17.77
CA ARG A 235 6.88 -12.88 -16.71
C ARG A 235 5.95 -14.07 -16.93
N ALA A 236 5.50 -14.28 -18.18
CA ALA A 236 4.60 -15.38 -18.50
C ALA A 236 5.22 -16.70 -18.07
N LYS A 237 6.52 -16.88 -18.33
CA LYS A 237 7.28 -18.10 -17.98
C LYS A 237 7.21 -18.47 -16.50
N LEU A 238 7.06 -17.49 -15.60
CA LEU A 238 6.90 -17.74 -14.16
C LEU A 238 5.59 -18.48 -13.85
N PHE A 239 4.52 -18.22 -14.60
CA PHE A 239 3.25 -18.92 -14.46
C PHE A 239 3.31 -20.39 -14.94
N ALA A 240 4.27 -20.77 -15.78
CA ALA A 240 4.38 -22.13 -16.30
C ALA A 240 4.54 -23.21 -15.21
N LYS A 241 5.00 -22.82 -14.01
CA LYS A 241 5.13 -23.72 -12.84
C LYS A 241 3.77 -24.11 -12.22
N TYR A 242 2.73 -23.31 -12.47
CA TYR A 242 1.42 -23.41 -11.81
C TYR A 242 0.31 -23.83 -12.76
N LEU A 243 0.57 -23.79 -14.06
CA LEU A 243 -0.44 -23.92 -15.11
C LEU A 243 -0.16 -25.14 -15.99
N SER A 244 -1.21 -25.79 -16.46
CA SER A 244 -1.10 -26.74 -17.57
C SER A 244 -0.66 -26.01 -18.85
N PRO A 245 -0.14 -26.73 -19.88
CA PRO A 245 0.29 -26.09 -21.12
C PRO A 245 -0.79 -25.26 -21.82
N VAL A 246 -2.06 -25.67 -21.74
CA VAL A 246 -3.19 -24.95 -22.33
C VAL A 246 -3.51 -23.68 -21.54
N GLU A 247 -3.59 -23.79 -20.21
CA GLU A 247 -3.81 -22.64 -19.32
C GLU A 247 -2.68 -21.61 -19.44
N PHE A 248 -1.43 -22.08 -19.51
CA PHE A 248 -0.26 -21.24 -19.70
C PHE A 248 -0.35 -20.41 -20.97
N GLU A 249 -0.68 -21.04 -22.10
CA GLU A 249 -0.77 -20.34 -23.38
C GLU A 249 -1.91 -19.31 -23.39
N GLU A 250 -3.04 -19.64 -22.76
CA GLU A 250 -4.16 -18.73 -22.60
C GLU A 250 -3.79 -17.50 -21.74
N VAL A 251 -3.15 -17.73 -20.59
CA VAL A 251 -2.67 -16.66 -19.70
C VAL A 251 -1.63 -15.79 -20.40
N ARG A 252 -0.67 -16.40 -21.11
CA ARG A 252 0.36 -15.69 -21.87
C ARG A 252 -0.28 -14.77 -22.92
N ARG A 253 -1.24 -15.29 -23.69
CA ARG A 253 -1.97 -14.55 -24.74
C ARG A 253 -2.72 -13.34 -24.15
N ARG A 254 -3.45 -13.53 -23.06
CA ARG A 254 -4.20 -12.46 -22.37
C ARG A 254 -3.27 -11.39 -21.79
N MET A 255 -2.22 -11.81 -21.10
CA MET A 255 -1.29 -10.89 -20.47
C MET A 255 -0.56 -10.01 -21.51
N ILE A 256 -0.18 -10.58 -22.66
CA ILE A 256 0.40 -9.82 -23.78
C ILE A 256 -0.61 -8.81 -24.34
N ALA A 257 -1.88 -9.20 -24.48
CA ALA A 257 -2.93 -8.31 -25.00
C ALA A 257 -3.19 -7.07 -24.11
N HIS A 258 -2.91 -7.19 -22.81
CA HIS A 258 -3.16 -6.15 -21.80
C HIS A 258 -1.89 -5.53 -21.20
N VAL A 259 -0.72 -5.78 -21.79
CA VAL A 259 0.57 -5.36 -21.21
C VAL A 259 0.71 -3.84 -21.03
N ASP A 260 0.10 -3.05 -21.92
CA ASP A 260 0.15 -1.59 -21.89
C ASP A 260 -0.95 -0.94 -21.02
N ASP A 261 -1.95 -1.70 -20.56
CA ASP A 261 -3.07 -1.18 -19.76
C ASP A 261 -2.69 -0.95 -18.28
N TRP A 262 -1.81 -1.80 -17.75
CA TRP A 262 -1.40 -1.78 -16.33
C TRP A 262 -0.65 -0.51 -15.91
N PRO A 263 0.35 0.00 -16.65
CA PRO A 263 1.07 1.21 -16.27
C PRO A 263 0.17 2.44 -16.13
N LEU A 264 -0.86 2.57 -16.97
CA LEU A 264 -1.84 3.65 -16.88
C LEU A 264 -2.64 3.57 -15.58
N LEU A 265 -3.11 2.38 -15.23
CA LEU A 265 -3.85 2.17 -13.99
C LEU A 265 -2.96 2.46 -12.75
N PHE A 266 -1.70 2.02 -12.74
CA PHE A 266 -0.78 2.32 -11.65
C PHE A 266 -0.58 3.82 -11.44
N MET A 267 -0.44 4.58 -12.53
CA MET A 267 -0.32 6.04 -12.49
C MET A 267 -1.58 6.71 -11.91
N GLU A 268 -2.78 6.30 -12.33
CA GLU A 268 -4.04 6.85 -11.82
C GLU A 268 -4.23 6.57 -10.32
N VAL A 269 -3.88 5.36 -9.87
CA VAL A 269 -3.92 4.97 -8.46
C VAL A 269 -2.93 5.79 -7.65
N ARG A 270 -1.70 5.93 -8.14
CA ARG A 270 -0.65 6.71 -7.46
C ARG A 270 -1.05 8.17 -7.28
N LYS A 271 -1.68 8.77 -8.29
CA LYS A 271 -2.22 10.13 -8.21
C LYS A 271 -3.23 10.28 -7.05
N GLN A 272 -4.08 9.28 -6.84
CA GLN A 272 -5.03 9.29 -5.71
C GLN A 272 -4.30 9.13 -4.36
N MET A 273 -3.28 8.29 -4.29
CA MET A 273 -2.46 8.12 -3.10
C MET A 273 -1.74 9.42 -2.70
N GLU A 274 -1.11 10.09 -3.67
CA GLU A 274 -0.39 11.36 -3.46
C GLU A 274 -1.34 12.50 -3.07
N ALA A 275 -2.58 12.48 -3.57
CA ALA A 275 -3.63 13.39 -3.15
C ALA A 275 -4.19 13.09 -1.74
N GLY A 276 -3.75 12.01 -1.08
CA GLY A 276 -4.25 11.59 0.22
C GLY A 276 -5.71 11.10 0.18
N ALA A 277 -6.16 10.59 -0.96
CA ALA A 277 -7.54 10.14 -1.14
C ALA A 277 -7.88 8.97 -0.22
N SER A 278 -9.10 8.97 0.34
CA SER A 278 -9.60 7.86 1.14
C SER A 278 -9.74 6.59 0.28
N VAL A 279 -9.33 5.44 0.82
CA VAL A 279 -9.51 4.13 0.17
C VAL A 279 -10.99 3.81 -0.10
N THR A 280 -11.91 4.38 0.68
CA THR A 280 -13.36 4.26 0.51
C THR A 280 -13.96 5.34 -0.40
N GLY A 281 -13.15 6.29 -0.86
CA GLY A 281 -13.59 7.40 -1.70
C GLY A 281 -14.05 6.93 -3.09
N PRO A 282 -15.05 7.61 -3.70
CA PRO A 282 -15.66 7.16 -4.96
C PRO A 282 -14.65 6.99 -6.09
N ASP A 283 -13.69 7.91 -6.22
CA ASP A 283 -12.66 7.84 -7.27
C ASP A 283 -11.75 6.61 -7.11
N VAL A 284 -11.32 6.32 -5.88
CA VAL A 284 -10.52 5.13 -5.59
C VAL A 284 -11.32 3.86 -5.86
N GLN A 285 -12.60 3.83 -5.48
CA GLN A 285 -13.48 2.68 -5.70
C GLN A 285 -13.72 2.38 -7.19
N VAL A 286 -13.72 3.40 -8.05
CA VAL A 286 -13.75 3.21 -9.52
C VAL A 286 -12.46 2.56 -10.00
N LEU A 287 -11.30 3.06 -9.56
CA LEU A 287 -10.00 2.50 -9.93
C LEU A 287 -9.84 1.05 -9.46
N VAL A 288 -10.35 0.71 -8.29
CA VAL A 288 -10.27 -0.65 -7.78
C VAL A 288 -11.15 -1.62 -8.58
N ARG A 289 -12.36 -1.21 -8.97
CA ARG A 289 -13.18 -2.05 -9.88
C ARG A 289 -12.49 -2.26 -11.22
N ARG A 290 -11.86 -1.20 -11.75
CA ARG A 290 -11.03 -1.30 -12.97
C ARG A 290 -9.84 -2.24 -12.76
N TRP A 291 -9.20 -2.22 -11.60
CA TRP A 291 -8.13 -3.14 -11.23
C TRP A 291 -8.59 -4.60 -11.25
N GLN A 292 -9.71 -4.92 -10.60
CA GLN A 292 -10.25 -6.28 -10.58
C GLN A 292 -10.62 -6.77 -11.98
N ASN A 293 -11.24 -5.90 -12.79
CA ASN A 293 -11.58 -6.23 -14.17
C ASN A 293 -10.33 -6.46 -15.02
N LEU A 294 -9.34 -5.56 -14.94
CA LEU A 294 -8.10 -5.70 -15.70
C LEU A 294 -7.32 -6.96 -15.29
N PHE A 295 -7.29 -7.30 -13.99
CA PHE A 295 -6.73 -8.56 -13.51
C PHE A 295 -7.42 -9.76 -14.14
N ARG A 296 -8.76 -9.79 -14.09
CA ARG A 296 -9.55 -10.85 -14.70
C ARG A 296 -9.26 -10.97 -16.21
N ASP A 297 -9.29 -9.86 -16.93
CA ASP A 297 -9.09 -9.83 -18.38
C ASP A 297 -7.66 -10.24 -18.77
N SER A 298 -6.66 -9.84 -17.96
CA SER A 298 -5.23 -10.13 -18.18
C SER A 298 -4.83 -11.58 -17.92
N TYR A 299 -5.57 -12.31 -17.05
CA TYR A 299 -5.10 -13.61 -16.56
C TYR A 299 -6.13 -14.74 -16.69
N CYS A 300 -7.30 -14.62 -16.09
CA CYS A 300 -8.15 -15.79 -15.82
C CYS A 300 -9.54 -15.77 -16.47
N GLY A 301 -10.04 -14.62 -16.93
CA GLY A 301 -11.44 -14.49 -17.32
C GLY A 301 -12.37 -14.91 -16.18
N ASP A 302 -13.49 -15.56 -16.50
CA ASP A 302 -14.45 -16.04 -15.49
C ASP A 302 -14.09 -17.41 -14.87
N ASP A 303 -12.88 -17.94 -15.14
CA ASP A 303 -12.43 -19.22 -14.59
C ASP A 303 -11.83 -19.05 -13.19
N LEU A 304 -12.63 -19.38 -12.16
CA LEU A 304 -12.26 -19.30 -10.75
C LEU A 304 -11.11 -20.25 -10.35
N THR A 305 -10.95 -21.37 -11.07
CA THR A 305 -9.84 -22.32 -10.81
C THR A 305 -8.54 -21.74 -11.32
N LEU A 306 -8.56 -21.18 -12.53
CA LEU A 306 -7.43 -20.47 -13.11
C LEU A 306 -7.07 -19.22 -12.28
N GLU A 307 -8.06 -18.44 -11.86
CA GLU A 307 -7.88 -17.29 -10.96
C GLU A 307 -7.12 -17.68 -9.68
N SER A 308 -7.52 -18.79 -9.05
CA SER A 308 -6.86 -19.31 -7.84
C SER A 308 -5.39 -19.67 -8.09
N LYS A 309 -5.08 -20.32 -9.23
CA LYS A 309 -3.70 -20.64 -9.64
C LYS A 309 -2.86 -19.38 -9.92
N ILE A 310 -3.46 -18.36 -10.52
CA ILE A 310 -2.80 -17.08 -10.81
C ILE A 310 -2.49 -16.34 -9.50
N HIS A 311 -3.43 -16.28 -8.56
CA HIS A 311 -3.18 -15.72 -7.24
C HIS A 311 -2.06 -16.44 -6.51
N LEU A 312 -2.04 -17.78 -6.57
CA LEU A 312 -0.94 -18.57 -6.01
C LEU A 312 0.40 -18.16 -6.63
N ALA A 313 0.49 -18.07 -7.96
CA ALA A 313 1.71 -17.66 -8.64
C ALA A 313 2.21 -16.27 -8.19
N PHE A 314 1.32 -15.27 -8.11
CA PHE A 314 1.67 -13.92 -7.61
C PHE A 314 2.16 -13.90 -6.16
N GLN A 315 1.75 -14.88 -5.35
CA GLN A 315 2.16 -14.98 -3.95
C GLN A 315 3.50 -15.70 -3.80
N THR A 316 3.84 -16.62 -4.70
CA THR A 316 5.04 -17.46 -4.62
C THR A 316 6.20 -16.99 -5.48
N GLU A 317 5.96 -16.17 -6.50
CA GLU A 317 6.97 -15.64 -7.42
C GLU A 317 7.15 -14.13 -7.19
N PRO A 318 8.09 -13.68 -6.33
CA PRO A 318 8.35 -12.27 -6.10
C PRO A 318 8.61 -11.48 -7.38
N ASP A 319 9.20 -12.12 -8.38
CA ASP A 319 9.53 -11.53 -9.69
C ASP A 319 8.29 -11.11 -10.48
N LEU A 320 7.10 -11.69 -10.22
CA LEU A 320 5.84 -11.22 -10.82
C LEU A 320 5.42 -9.83 -10.32
N LEU A 321 5.87 -9.43 -9.13
CA LEU A 321 5.63 -8.11 -8.56
C LEU A 321 6.73 -7.11 -8.93
N VAL A 322 7.77 -7.54 -9.67
CA VAL A 322 8.84 -6.67 -10.13
C VAL A 322 8.38 -5.93 -11.39
N GLY A 323 8.00 -4.67 -11.21
CA GLY A 323 7.68 -3.74 -12.29
C GLY A 323 8.01 -2.31 -11.91
N VAL A 324 8.09 -1.43 -12.92
CA VAL A 324 8.30 0.00 -12.70
C VAL A 324 7.01 0.62 -12.16
N GLY A 325 7.08 1.24 -10.98
CA GLY A 325 5.97 1.88 -10.28
C GLY A 325 4.94 0.97 -9.63
N LEU A 326 5.21 -0.34 -9.57
CA LEU A 326 4.50 -1.29 -8.73
C LEU A 326 5.34 -1.50 -7.45
N ASP A 327 5.06 -0.68 -6.44
CA ASP A 327 5.74 -0.73 -5.13
C ASP A 327 4.80 -1.24 -4.03
N VAL A 328 5.38 -1.60 -2.88
CA VAL A 328 4.62 -2.10 -1.73
C VAL A 328 3.52 -1.12 -1.26
N PRO A 329 3.77 0.20 -1.16
CA PRO A 329 2.73 1.17 -0.83
C PRO A 329 1.51 1.16 -1.77
N LEU A 330 1.73 1.06 -3.08
CA LEU A 330 0.64 1.03 -4.06
C LEU A 330 -0.19 -0.26 -3.95
N ILE A 331 0.49 -1.40 -3.81
CA ILE A 331 -0.17 -2.70 -3.59
C ILE A 331 -1.04 -2.65 -2.33
N LEU A 332 -0.51 -2.09 -1.25
CA LEU A 332 -1.22 -1.92 0.02
C LEU A 332 -2.46 -1.05 -0.11
N PHE A 333 -2.33 0.08 -0.80
CA PHE A 333 -3.43 1.01 -0.99
C PHE A 333 -4.59 0.35 -1.74
N ILE A 334 -4.28 -0.36 -2.83
CA ILE A 334 -5.28 -1.08 -3.61
C ILE A 334 -5.88 -2.24 -2.81
N GLN A 335 -5.08 -3.03 -2.09
CA GLN A 335 -5.61 -4.12 -1.27
C GLN A 335 -6.57 -3.61 -0.18
N LYS A 336 -6.21 -2.53 0.52
CA LYS A 336 -7.11 -1.88 1.49
C LYS A 336 -8.41 -1.41 0.82
N ALA A 337 -8.32 -0.85 -0.37
CA ALA A 337 -9.48 -0.38 -1.10
C ALA A 337 -10.36 -1.53 -1.65
N ILE A 338 -9.77 -2.63 -2.11
CA ILE A 338 -10.46 -3.88 -2.49
C ILE A 338 -11.23 -4.47 -1.29
N LEU A 339 -10.60 -4.49 -0.11
CA LEU A 339 -11.28 -4.94 1.10
C LEU A 339 -12.52 -4.08 1.37
N SER A 340 -12.39 -2.75 1.26
CA SER A 340 -13.49 -1.83 1.51
C SER A 340 -14.63 -1.84 0.48
N LEU A 341 -14.39 -2.31 -0.76
CA LEU A 341 -15.45 -2.52 -1.78
C LEU A 341 -16.50 -3.53 -1.29
N ASN A 342 -16.08 -4.49 -0.47
CA ASN A 342 -16.95 -5.51 0.07
C ASN A 342 -17.64 -5.09 1.38
N GLY A 343 -17.21 -3.96 1.96
CA GLY A 343 -17.81 -3.25 3.08
C GLY A 343 -17.91 -4.03 4.41
N PRO A 344 -18.08 -3.33 5.54
CA PRO A 344 -18.44 -3.96 6.80
C PRO A 344 -19.87 -4.50 6.69
N LYS A 345 -20.01 -5.76 6.24
CA LYS A 345 -21.32 -6.42 6.13
C LYS A 345 -21.97 -6.69 7.49
N HIS A 346 -21.24 -6.59 8.60
CA HIS A 346 -21.78 -6.83 9.94
C HIS A 346 -21.13 -5.94 11.00
N LYS A 347 -21.96 -5.17 11.72
CA LYS A 347 -21.65 -4.82 13.12
C LYS A 347 -21.88 -6.08 13.95
N SER A 348 -20.87 -6.53 14.69
CA SER A 348 -21.06 -7.60 15.68
C SER A 348 -22.07 -7.13 16.73
N THR A 349 -23.21 -7.82 16.86
CA THR A 349 -24.29 -7.48 17.80
C THR A 349 -24.18 -8.21 19.13
N ASN A 350 -23.07 -8.93 19.38
CA ASN A 350 -22.92 -9.88 20.49
C ASN A 350 -24.08 -10.91 20.59
N ALA A 351 -24.86 -11.12 19.52
CA ALA A 351 -26.03 -12.02 19.53
C ALA A 351 -25.67 -13.49 19.20
N GLY A 352 -24.39 -13.81 19.15
CA GLY A 352 -23.83 -15.10 18.76
C GLY A 352 -22.30 -15.02 18.73
N PRO A 353 -21.59 -16.01 18.16
CA PRO A 353 -20.14 -15.97 18.06
C PRO A 353 -19.69 -14.72 17.32
N LYS A 354 -18.60 -14.13 17.82
CA LYS A 354 -17.94 -13.00 17.15
C LYS A 354 -17.48 -13.41 15.74
N PRO A 355 -17.47 -12.50 14.74
CA PRO A 355 -16.97 -12.78 13.40
C PRO A 355 -15.55 -13.39 13.39
N SER A 356 -14.67 -12.89 14.27
CA SER A 356 -13.32 -13.43 14.47
C SER A 356 -13.34 -14.89 14.94
N ALA A 357 -14.16 -15.23 15.95
CA ALA A 357 -14.33 -16.58 16.45
C ALA A 357 -14.86 -17.54 15.38
N GLN A 358 -15.86 -17.11 14.60
CA GLN A 358 -16.39 -17.89 13.48
C GLN A 358 -15.30 -18.16 12.43
N ARG A 359 -14.53 -17.13 12.05
CA ARG A 359 -13.43 -17.27 11.08
C ARG A 359 -12.34 -18.24 11.57
N VAL A 360 -11.97 -18.16 12.85
CA VAL A 360 -10.99 -19.07 13.44
C VAL A 360 -11.48 -20.52 13.37
N ALA A 361 -12.74 -20.77 13.75
CA ALA A 361 -13.33 -22.10 13.67
C ALA A 361 -13.41 -22.60 12.22
N THR A 362 -13.80 -21.74 11.28
CA THR A 362 -13.84 -22.06 9.85
C THR A 362 -12.46 -22.47 9.31
N LEU A 363 -11.40 -21.74 9.68
CA LEU A 363 -10.04 -22.09 9.24
C LEU A 363 -9.53 -23.37 9.92
N ARG A 364 -9.91 -23.61 11.18
CA ARG A 364 -9.63 -24.89 11.85
C ARG A 364 -10.38 -26.07 11.20
N ALA A 365 -11.59 -25.84 10.71
CA ALA A 365 -12.34 -26.82 9.93
C ALA A 365 -11.70 -27.09 8.55
N ALA A 366 -11.28 -26.04 7.85
CA ALA A 366 -10.55 -26.15 6.60
C ALA A 366 -9.22 -26.92 6.78
N HIS A 367 -8.57 -26.79 7.95
CA HIS A 367 -7.34 -27.53 8.27
C HIS A 367 -7.56 -29.04 8.20
N GLN A 368 -8.71 -29.51 8.72
CA GLN A 368 -9.07 -30.93 8.70
C GLN A 368 -9.28 -31.48 7.28
N LEU A 369 -9.50 -30.62 6.28
CA LEU A 369 -9.75 -31.01 4.89
C LEU A 369 -8.53 -30.83 3.99
N LEU A 370 -7.72 -29.80 4.22
CA LEU A 370 -6.70 -29.35 3.27
C LEU A 370 -5.28 -29.77 3.63
N ASP A 371 -4.96 -29.89 4.92
CA ASP A 371 -3.58 -30.01 5.36
C ASP A 371 -3.21 -31.46 5.69
N SER A 372 -2.01 -31.87 5.30
CA SER A 372 -1.47 -33.21 5.54
C SER A 372 0.05 -33.18 5.72
N PRO A 373 0.60 -33.63 6.86
CA PRO A 373 -0.11 -34.13 8.04
C PRO A 373 -0.92 -33.04 8.77
N LEU A 374 -1.90 -33.45 9.59
CA LEU A 374 -2.62 -32.53 10.46
C LEU A 374 -1.69 -32.04 11.57
N ILE A 375 -1.73 -30.73 11.85
CA ILE A 375 -1.01 -30.09 12.97
C ILE A 375 -1.86 -30.23 14.24
N LEU A 376 -3.18 -30.09 14.09
CA LEU A 376 -4.16 -30.21 15.16
C LEU A 376 -5.30 -31.12 14.70
N GLU A 377 -5.47 -32.26 15.37
CA GLU A 377 -6.57 -33.18 15.10
C GLU A 377 -7.83 -32.71 15.82
N ASP A 378 -8.79 -32.17 15.07
CA ASP A 378 -10.06 -31.70 15.60
C ASP A 378 -11.22 -32.29 14.80
N PRO A 379 -11.68 -33.51 15.14
CA PRO A 379 -12.76 -34.17 14.41
C PRO A 379 -14.11 -33.44 14.53
N LEU A 380 -14.23 -32.47 15.43
CA LEU A 380 -15.44 -31.69 15.67
C LEU A 380 -15.39 -30.32 14.96
N ALA A 381 -14.25 -29.92 14.38
CA ALA A 381 -14.04 -28.59 13.78
C ALA A 381 -15.08 -28.21 12.73
N LEU A 382 -15.50 -29.18 11.90
CA LEU A 382 -16.53 -28.96 10.87
C LEU A 382 -17.92 -28.88 11.49
N LYS A 383 -18.26 -29.80 12.38
CA LYS A 383 -19.60 -29.92 12.99
C LYS A 383 -19.93 -28.72 13.88
N ILE A 384 -18.95 -28.18 14.61
CA ILE A 384 -19.16 -27.05 15.53
C ILE A 384 -19.55 -25.75 14.81
N LEU A 385 -19.37 -25.66 13.49
CA LEU A 385 -19.75 -24.48 12.70
C LEU A 385 -21.27 -24.36 12.47
N GLY A 386 -22.03 -25.41 12.75
CA GLY A 386 -23.42 -25.55 12.32
C GLY A 386 -23.54 -25.97 10.85
N SER A 387 -24.67 -26.59 10.50
CA SER A 387 -24.89 -27.28 9.21
C SER A 387 -24.64 -26.40 7.98
N THR A 388 -25.07 -25.13 8.00
CA THR A 388 -24.89 -24.21 6.88
C THR A 388 -23.41 -23.89 6.61
N ASN A 389 -22.66 -23.56 7.66
CA ASN A 389 -21.25 -23.20 7.52
C ASN A 389 -20.38 -24.44 7.24
N GLU A 390 -20.70 -25.59 7.85
CA GLU A 390 -20.07 -26.86 7.51
C GLU A 390 -20.21 -27.16 6.02
N ALA A 391 -21.43 -27.07 5.48
CA ALA A 391 -21.68 -27.31 4.06
C ALA A 391 -20.88 -26.35 3.16
N GLY A 392 -20.80 -25.07 3.54
CA GLY A 392 -20.00 -24.07 2.82
C GLY A 392 -18.53 -24.44 2.74
N VAL A 393 -17.90 -24.82 3.86
CA VAL A 393 -16.48 -25.23 3.89
C VAL A 393 -16.25 -26.49 3.06
N ARG A 394 -17.15 -27.48 3.15
CA ARG A 394 -17.03 -28.73 2.38
C ARG A 394 -17.22 -28.54 0.88
N SER A 395 -18.11 -27.64 0.48
CA SER A 395 -18.41 -27.41 -0.95
C SER A 395 -17.26 -26.77 -1.73
N ASN A 396 -16.41 -25.99 -1.05
CA ASN A 396 -15.28 -25.31 -1.67
C ASN A 396 -14.12 -25.15 -0.66
N PRO A 397 -13.43 -26.24 -0.30
CA PRO A 397 -12.31 -26.16 0.63
C PRO A 397 -11.14 -25.36 0.04
N ASP A 398 -10.93 -25.42 -1.28
CA ASP A 398 -9.84 -24.70 -1.96
C ASP A 398 -9.92 -23.17 -1.83
N HIS A 399 -11.11 -22.63 -1.52
CA HIS A 399 -11.28 -21.23 -1.14
C HIS A 399 -10.36 -20.80 0.01
N TYR A 400 -9.99 -21.73 0.89
CA TYR A 400 -9.10 -21.46 2.03
C TYR A 400 -7.66 -21.87 1.75
N ASN A 401 -7.32 -22.39 0.57
CA ASN A 401 -6.00 -22.94 0.29
C ASN A 401 -5.01 -21.92 -0.30
N ASP A 402 -5.44 -20.68 -0.52
CA ASP A 402 -4.53 -19.59 -0.90
C ASP A 402 -3.49 -19.33 0.22
N PRO A 403 -2.21 -19.05 -0.09
CA PRO A 403 -1.16 -18.73 0.88
C PRO A 403 -1.53 -17.81 2.04
N TRP A 404 -2.44 -16.84 1.84
CA TRP A 404 -2.89 -15.99 2.93
C TRP A 404 -3.80 -16.75 3.90
N SER A 405 -4.86 -17.38 3.40
CA SER A 405 -5.76 -18.20 4.21
C SER A 405 -5.02 -19.38 4.85
N LYS A 406 -4.09 -20.00 4.11
CA LYS A 406 -3.20 -21.04 4.61
C LYS A 406 -2.31 -20.52 5.73
N GLY A 407 -1.68 -19.37 5.57
CA GLY A 407 -0.80 -18.83 6.60
C GLY A 407 -1.53 -18.44 7.89
N LEU A 408 -2.70 -17.84 7.75
CA LEU A 408 -3.58 -17.58 8.88
C LEU A 408 -4.04 -18.89 9.53
N ARG A 409 -4.51 -19.86 8.74
CA ARG A 409 -4.92 -21.19 9.23
C ARG A 409 -3.81 -21.87 9.99
N THR A 410 -2.61 -21.97 9.42
CA THR A 410 -1.44 -22.56 10.07
C THR A 410 -1.14 -21.87 11.40
N SER A 411 -1.15 -20.53 11.44
CA SER A 411 -0.93 -19.80 12.68
C SER A 411 -1.97 -20.09 13.75
N LEU A 412 -3.24 -20.17 13.35
CA LEU A 412 -4.35 -20.46 14.25
C LEU A 412 -4.34 -21.89 14.80
N VAL A 413 -3.94 -22.89 14.01
CA VAL A 413 -3.86 -24.27 14.49
C VAL A 413 -2.61 -24.52 15.32
N VAL A 414 -1.48 -23.86 15.00
CA VAL A 414 -0.25 -23.95 15.79
C VAL A 414 -0.44 -23.36 17.19
N ARG A 415 -1.11 -22.21 17.33
CA ARG A 415 -1.38 -21.64 18.67
C ARG A 415 -2.25 -22.56 19.53
N SER A 416 -3.28 -23.19 18.94
CA SER A 416 -4.11 -24.18 19.65
C SER A 416 -3.31 -25.41 20.01
N ARG A 417 -2.50 -25.95 19.09
CA ARG A 417 -1.65 -27.10 19.35
C ARG A 417 -0.62 -26.83 20.46
N LEU A 418 -0.01 -25.65 20.48
CA LEU A 418 0.89 -25.25 21.56
C LEU A 418 0.17 -25.24 22.92
N ALA A 419 -0.97 -24.56 23.01
CA ALA A 419 -1.72 -24.47 24.26
C ALA A 419 -2.13 -25.86 24.78
N GLU A 420 -2.51 -26.77 23.89
CA GLU A 420 -2.86 -28.15 24.24
C GLU A 420 -1.64 -28.97 24.69
N ASP A 421 -0.51 -28.86 24.01
CA ASP A 421 0.72 -29.54 24.43
C ASP A 421 1.18 -29.04 25.82
N GLU A 422 1.12 -27.73 26.08
CA GLU A 422 1.52 -27.19 27.39
C GLU A 422 0.49 -27.53 28.49
N TRP A 423 -0.81 -27.62 28.14
CA TRP A 423 -1.83 -28.16 29.05
C TRP A 423 -1.57 -29.63 29.39
N GLU A 424 -1.27 -30.48 28.41
CA GLU A 424 -0.98 -31.90 28.63
C GLU A 424 0.20 -32.08 29.59
N LYS A 425 1.29 -31.30 29.41
CA LYS A 425 2.42 -31.28 30.34
C LYS A 425 2.03 -30.81 31.74
N ALA A 426 1.21 -29.76 31.85
CA ALA A 426 0.74 -29.28 33.14
C ALA A 426 -0.11 -30.35 33.85
N ALA A 427 -0.98 -31.04 33.11
CA ALA A 427 -1.80 -32.12 33.62
C ALA A 427 -0.96 -33.34 34.07
N GLU A 428 0.07 -33.72 33.33
CA GLU A 428 1.04 -34.74 33.73
C GLU A 428 1.74 -34.37 35.05
N ASN A 429 2.03 -33.08 35.25
CA ASN A 429 2.63 -32.54 36.47
C ASN A 429 1.63 -32.31 37.62
N GLY A 430 0.39 -32.78 37.50
CA GLY A 430 -0.58 -32.76 38.59
C GLY A 430 -1.57 -31.59 38.58
N VAL A 431 -1.53 -30.71 37.57
CA VAL A 431 -2.55 -29.65 37.40
C VAL A 431 -3.89 -30.28 37.02
N ARG A 432 -4.99 -29.83 37.64
CA ARG A 432 -6.32 -30.43 37.49
C ARG A 432 -7.42 -29.44 37.10
N GLN A 433 -7.07 -28.19 36.85
CA GLN A 433 -7.99 -27.14 36.40
C GLN A 433 -7.49 -26.55 35.08
N TYR A 434 -8.31 -26.61 34.04
CA TYR A 434 -8.03 -25.98 32.76
C TYR A 434 -9.08 -24.90 32.48
N VAL A 435 -8.65 -23.65 32.33
CA VAL A 435 -9.50 -22.51 32.02
C VAL A 435 -9.23 -22.03 30.59
N ILE A 436 -10.25 -22.06 29.74
CA ILE A 436 -10.18 -21.58 28.35
C ILE A 436 -10.82 -20.18 28.32
N LEU A 437 -10.00 -19.14 28.24
CA LEU A 437 -10.39 -17.74 28.21
C LEU A 437 -10.73 -17.31 26.79
N GLY A 438 -11.97 -16.85 26.57
CA GLY A 438 -12.51 -16.57 25.23
C GLY A 438 -12.69 -17.86 24.44
N ALA A 439 -13.37 -18.84 25.05
CA ALA A 439 -13.51 -20.19 24.52
C ALA A 439 -14.14 -20.23 23.11
N GLY A 440 -14.93 -19.23 22.72
CA GLY A 440 -15.49 -19.09 21.39
C GLY A 440 -16.12 -20.39 20.90
N LEU A 441 -15.55 -20.92 19.81
CA LEU A 441 -15.93 -22.21 19.23
C LEU A 441 -14.82 -23.26 19.39
N ASP A 442 -14.01 -23.17 20.44
CA ASP A 442 -13.03 -24.20 20.82
C ASP A 442 -13.73 -25.55 21.04
N THR A 443 -13.07 -26.65 20.68
CA THR A 443 -13.65 -28.00 20.74
C THR A 443 -12.92 -28.94 21.69
N TYR A 444 -11.85 -28.48 22.36
CA TYR A 444 -10.97 -29.30 23.18
C TYR A 444 -11.74 -30.13 24.21
N ALA A 445 -12.64 -29.48 24.95
CA ALA A 445 -13.41 -30.13 26.01
C ALA A 445 -14.23 -31.32 25.50
N TYR A 446 -14.73 -31.28 24.27
CA TYR A 446 -15.68 -32.28 23.73
C TYR A 446 -15.00 -33.42 22.97
N ARG A 447 -13.72 -33.27 22.59
CA ARG A 447 -13.00 -34.29 21.79
C ARG A 447 -12.04 -35.17 22.59
N VAL A 448 -11.77 -34.83 23.85
CA VAL A 448 -10.87 -35.62 24.72
C VAL A 448 -11.70 -36.50 25.66
N SER A 449 -11.60 -37.82 25.50
CA SER A 449 -12.42 -38.83 26.21
C SER A 449 -11.96 -39.17 27.63
N HIS A 450 -10.70 -38.92 27.97
CA HIS A 450 -10.12 -39.20 29.29
C HIS A 450 -9.48 -37.94 29.86
N GLN A 451 -10.25 -37.16 30.62
CA GLN A 451 -9.76 -35.94 31.24
C GLN A 451 -9.52 -36.17 32.73
N THR A 452 -8.34 -35.78 33.20
CA THR A 452 -7.94 -35.92 34.61
C THR A 452 -8.40 -34.75 35.47
N GLY A 453 -9.03 -33.70 34.91
CA GLY A 453 -9.36 -32.45 35.59
C GLY A 453 -10.68 -31.80 35.18
N ARG A 454 -10.98 -30.65 35.80
CA ARG A 454 -12.14 -29.79 35.51
C ARG A 454 -11.77 -28.78 34.42
N ILE A 455 -12.69 -28.56 33.48
CA ILE A 455 -12.53 -27.57 32.41
C ILE A 455 -13.54 -26.44 32.62
N PHE A 456 -13.07 -25.20 32.49
CA PHE A 456 -13.89 -24.00 32.56
C PHE A 456 -13.82 -23.27 31.23
N GLU A 457 -14.95 -23.15 30.54
CA GLU A 457 -15.03 -22.33 29.32
C GLU A 457 -15.57 -20.94 29.67
N VAL A 458 -14.74 -19.94 29.42
CA VAL A 458 -15.02 -18.54 29.74
C VAL A 458 -15.32 -17.80 28.43
N ASP A 459 -16.55 -17.30 28.25
CA ASP A 459 -16.91 -16.49 27.07
C ASP A 459 -18.21 -15.70 27.31
N LEU A 460 -18.60 -14.89 26.33
CA LEU A 460 -19.86 -14.16 26.31
C LEU A 460 -21.06 -15.13 26.40
N PRO A 461 -22.12 -14.77 27.15
CA PRO A 461 -23.31 -15.60 27.30
C PRO A 461 -23.93 -16.05 25.97
N ALA A 462 -24.02 -15.14 24.99
CA ALA A 462 -24.61 -15.42 23.68
C ALA A 462 -23.74 -16.37 22.83
N THR A 463 -22.41 -16.25 22.89
CA THR A 463 -21.49 -17.18 22.22
C THR A 463 -21.67 -18.59 22.76
N GLN A 464 -21.72 -18.74 24.09
CA GLN A 464 -21.89 -20.04 24.75
C GLN A 464 -23.26 -20.65 24.42
N GLN A 465 -24.32 -19.84 24.43
CA GLN A 465 -25.65 -20.32 24.05
C GLN A 465 -25.65 -20.87 22.61
N TRP A 466 -25.14 -20.09 21.65
CA TRP A 466 -25.06 -20.52 20.26
C TRP A 466 -24.25 -21.81 20.09
N LYS A 467 -23.08 -21.90 20.74
CA LYS A 467 -22.25 -23.10 20.72
C LYS A 467 -22.99 -24.33 21.23
N ARG A 468 -23.74 -24.19 22.34
CA ARG A 468 -24.54 -25.28 22.93
C ARG A 468 -25.67 -25.74 22.00
N GLU A 469 -26.30 -24.82 21.28
CA GLU A 469 -27.30 -25.15 20.26
C GLU A 469 -26.67 -25.95 19.11
N CYS A 470 -25.48 -25.55 18.63
CA CYS A 470 -24.75 -26.32 17.61
C CYS A 470 -24.31 -27.70 18.10
N LEU A 471 -23.79 -27.82 19.33
CA LEU A 471 -23.43 -29.10 19.93
C LEU A 471 -24.63 -30.04 20.04
N SER A 472 -25.78 -29.52 20.50
CA SER A 472 -27.02 -30.27 20.59
C SER A 472 -27.52 -30.72 19.22
N ALA A 473 -27.47 -29.84 18.21
CA ALA A 473 -27.90 -30.17 16.85
C ALA A 473 -27.00 -31.19 16.16
N ALA A 474 -25.72 -31.25 16.54
CA ALA A 474 -24.73 -32.18 16.00
C ALA A 474 -24.61 -33.49 16.81
N ASP A 475 -25.46 -33.68 17.83
CA ASP A 475 -25.42 -34.80 18.79
C ASP A 475 -24.04 -34.99 19.45
N ILE A 476 -23.39 -33.87 19.79
CA ILE A 476 -22.11 -33.85 20.50
C ILE A 476 -22.39 -33.72 22.00
N GLN A 477 -21.99 -34.74 22.75
CA GLN A 477 -22.21 -34.80 24.19
C GLN A 477 -21.33 -33.78 24.92
N ILE A 478 -21.92 -33.05 25.87
CA ILE A 478 -21.21 -32.15 26.77
C ILE A 478 -20.65 -32.99 27.93
N PRO A 479 -19.32 -33.02 28.14
CA PRO A 479 -18.74 -33.83 29.20
C PRO A 479 -19.08 -33.25 30.59
N ALA A 480 -19.21 -34.13 31.59
CA ALA A 480 -19.49 -33.71 32.97
C ALA A 480 -18.35 -32.92 33.63
N SER A 481 -17.13 -32.99 33.07
CA SER A 481 -15.95 -32.22 33.50
C SER A 481 -15.99 -30.75 33.07
N LEU A 482 -16.86 -30.37 32.12
CA LEU A 482 -16.93 -29.02 31.57
C LEU A 482 -17.95 -28.15 32.32
N THR A 483 -17.52 -26.96 32.73
CA THR A 483 -18.36 -25.92 33.31
C THR A 483 -18.28 -24.64 32.48
N TYR A 484 -19.44 -24.11 32.09
CA TYR A 484 -19.52 -22.84 31.36
C TYR A 484 -19.50 -21.65 32.33
N VAL A 485 -18.73 -20.63 32.00
CA VAL A 485 -18.53 -19.41 32.79
C VAL A 485 -18.89 -18.21 31.92
N PRO A 486 -20.13 -17.71 31.98
CA PRO A 486 -20.59 -16.62 31.12
C PRO A 486 -20.05 -15.28 31.64
N ILE A 487 -19.18 -14.60 30.88
CA ILE A 487 -18.62 -13.30 31.25
C ILE A 487 -18.21 -12.47 30.03
N ASP A 488 -18.33 -11.15 30.17
CA ASP A 488 -17.75 -10.15 29.28
C ASP A 488 -16.44 -9.61 29.89
N PHE A 489 -15.31 -9.84 29.22
CA PHE A 489 -13.98 -9.41 29.69
C PHE A 489 -13.84 -7.89 29.89
N GLU A 490 -14.65 -7.07 29.24
CA GLU A 490 -14.57 -5.61 29.39
C GLU A 490 -15.31 -5.10 30.64
N HIS A 491 -16.32 -5.84 31.11
CA HIS A 491 -17.25 -5.38 32.14
C HIS A 491 -17.21 -6.22 33.42
N ASP A 492 -16.97 -7.52 33.30
CA ASP A 492 -17.04 -8.46 34.40
C ASP A 492 -15.67 -8.73 35.04
N THR A 493 -15.68 -9.30 36.25
CA THR A 493 -14.46 -9.68 36.97
C THR A 493 -14.29 -11.19 36.98
N LEU A 494 -13.26 -11.67 36.28
CA LEU A 494 -12.94 -13.09 36.11
C LEU A 494 -12.86 -13.87 37.43
N THR A 495 -12.20 -13.31 38.44
CA THR A 495 -12.08 -13.86 39.80
C THR A 495 -13.45 -14.22 40.40
N HIS A 496 -14.40 -13.28 40.34
CA HIS A 496 -15.73 -13.49 40.90
C HIS A 496 -16.46 -14.61 40.15
N ALA A 497 -16.47 -14.55 38.82
CA ALA A 497 -17.18 -15.54 37.99
C ALA A 497 -16.66 -16.97 38.19
N LEU A 498 -15.34 -17.16 38.20
CA LEU A 498 -14.72 -18.47 38.40
C LEU A 498 -14.98 -19.03 39.81
N SER A 499 -14.91 -18.19 40.85
CA SER A 499 -15.16 -18.64 42.23
C SER A 499 -16.57 -19.21 42.45
N GLN A 500 -17.57 -18.71 41.71
CA GLN A 500 -18.97 -19.16 41.82
C GLN A 500 -19.22 -20.54 41.22
N VAL A 501 -18.37 -20.98 40.30
CA VAL A 501 -18.54 -22.23 39.53
C VAL A 501 -17.58 -23.32 39.99
N GLY A 502 -16.96 -23.14 41.15
CA GLY A 502 -16.12 -24.14 41.79
C GLY A 502 -14.64 -24.13 41.39
N PHE A 503 -14.16 -23.11 40.67
CA PHE A 503 -12.73 -22.90 40.49
C PHE A 503 -12.04 -22.64 41.85
N ARG A 504 -10.82 -23.17 42.01
CA ARG A 504 -10.04 -23.13 43.25
C ARG A 504 -8.72 -22.39 43.01
N GLU A 505 -8.61 -21.16 43.51
CA GLU A 505 -7.37 -20.35 43.38
C GLU A 505 -6.19 -20.94 44.17
N ASP A 506 -6.48 -21.74 45.19
CA ASP A 506 -5.51 -22.46 46.02
C ASP A 506 -4.98 -23.75 45.38
N GLU A 507 -5.51 -24.14 44.21
CA GLU A 507 -5.04 -25.25 43.39
C GLU A 507 -4.41 -24.72 42.10
N ALA A 508 -3.31 -25.33 41.63
CA ALA A 508 -2.69 -24.92 40.37
C ALA A 508 -3.68 -25.06 39.20
N ALA A 509 -3.63 -24.09 38.28
CA ALA A 509 -4.51 -24.03 37.11
C ALA A 509 -3.74 -23.66 35.85
N PHE A 510 -4.14 -24.26 34.72
CA PHE A 510 -3.64 -23.88 33.41
C PHE A 510 -4.66 -23.03 32.68
N PHE A 511 -4.20 -21.98 32.01
CA PHE A 511 -5.03 -21.03 31.27
C PHE A 511 -4.62 -21.01 29.80
N SER A 512 -5.56 -21.18 28.88
CA SER A 512 -5.36 -20.83 27.48
C SER A 512 -6.16 -19.58 27.14
N TRP A 513 -5.53 -18.62 26.47
CA TRP A 513 -6.15 -17.34 26.16
C TRP A 513 -5.82 -16.91 24.73
N LEU A 514 -6.50 -17.54 23.78
CA LEU A 514 -6.11 -17.52 22.36
C LEU A 514 -7.07 -16.66 21.53
N GLY A 515 -6.53 -15.67 20.81
CA GLY A 515 -7.28 -14.79 19.93
C GLY A 515 -8.14 -13.78 20.66
N VAL A 516 -7.74 -13.36 21.86
CA VAL A 516 -8.53 -12.43 22.69
C VAL A 516 -7.75 -11.17 23.04
N SER A 517 -6.50 -11.31 23.50
CA SER A 517 -5.73 -10.19 24.08
C SER A 517 -5.64 -8.97 23.16
N MET A 518 -5.50 -9.18 21.84
CA MET A 518 -5.37 -8.09 20.88
C MET A 518 -6.63 -7.23 20.72
N TYR A 519 -7.79 -7.70 21.18
CA TYR A 519 -9.06 -6.97 21.12
C TYR A 519 -9.38 -6.22 22.42
N LEU A 520 -8.55 -6.35 23.45
CA LEU A 520 -8.74 -5.75 24.76
C LEU A 520 -7.80 -4.57 24.97
N GLU A 521 -8.20 -3.65 25.85
CA GLU A 521 -7.31 -2.59 26.34
C GLU A 521 -6.17 -3.19 27.18
N GLU A 522 -4.98 -2.56 27.15
CA GLU A 522 -3.81 -3.05 27.89
C GLU A 522 -4.10 -3.26 29.38
N GLU A 523 -4.89 -2.38 30.01
CA GLU A 523 -5.24 -2.50 31.42
C GLU A 523 -6.12 -3.73 31.73
N ALA A 524 -7.04 -4.08 30.84
CA ALA A 524 -7.83 -5.30 30.96
C ALA A 524 -6.92 -6.53 30.83
N ILE A 525 -5.90 -6.46 29.98
CA ILE A 525 -4.92 -7.53 29.81
C ILE A 525 -4.12 -7.75 31.10
N LEU A 526 -3.58 -6.67 31.65
CA LEU A 526 -2.81 -6.72 32.89
C LEU A 526 -3.67 -7.13 34.10
N LYS A 527 -4.96 -6.77 34.13
CA LYS A 527 -5.90 -7.22 35.18
C LYS A 527 -6.07 -8.74 35.15
N THR A 528 -6.27 -9.35 33.98
CA THR A 528 -6.36 -10.80 33.83
C THR A 528 -5.06 -11.49 34.23
N LEU A 529 -3.92 -10.97 33.78
CA LEU A 529 -2.61 -11.53 34.14
C LEU A 529 -2.32 -11.43 35.64
N ARG A 530 -2.72 -10.35 36.32
CA ARG A 530 -2.61 -10.21 37.78
C ARG A 530 -3.43 -11.25 38.53
N PHE A 531 -4.63 -11.58 38.04
CA PHE A 531 -5.44 -12.66 38.62
C PHE A 531 -4.78 -14.03 38.44
N ILE A 532 -4.23 -14.31 37.27
CA ILE A 532 -3.52 -15.57 37.05
C ILE A 532 -2.29 -15.64 37.96
N ALA A 533 -1.53 -14.55 38.11
CA ALA A 533 -0.38 -14.45 39.01
C ALA A 533 -0.72 -14.68 40.50
N SER A 534 -1.98 -14.46 40.91
CA SER A 534 -2.41 -14.71 42.30
C SER A 534 -2.85 -16.16 42.56
N CYS A 535 -2.93 -17.00 41.53
CA CYS A 535 -3.25 -18.43 41.68
C CYS A 535 -2.06 -19.20 42.29
N ALA A 536 -2.31 -20.43 42.74
CA ALA A 536 -1.28 -21.29 43.32
C ALA A 536 -0.07 -21.51 42.39
N ALA A 537 1.11 -21.66 43.00
CA ALA A 537 2.36 -21.93 42.29
C ALA A 537 2.24 -23.16 41.38
N GLY A 538 2.83 -23.06 40.19
CA GLY A 538 2.66 -24.04 39.11
C GLY A 538 1.44 -23.78 38.22
N SER A 539 0.66 -22.72 38.49
CA SER A 539 -0.30 -22.21 37.52
C SER A 539 0.42 -21.64 36.30
N ALA A 540 -0.16 -21.77 35.12
CA ALA A 540 0.48 -21.33 33.88
C ALA A 540 -0.52 -20.79 32.87
N VAL A 541 -0.07 -19.91 31.98
CA VAL A 541 -0.89 -19.35 30.89
C VAL A 541 -0.17 -19.40 29.56
N VAL A 542 -0.90 -19.81 28.51
CA VAL A 542 -0.51 -19.61 27.11
C VAL A 542 -1.47 -18.61 26.46
N PHE A 543 -0.94 -17.53 25.92
CA PHE A 543 -1.73 -16.53 25.20
C PHE A 543 -0.98 -15.96 23.99
N ASP A 544 -1.72 -15.53 22.96
CA ASP A 544 -1.15 -14.82 21.82
C ASP A 544 -1.32 -13.30 21.96
N TYR A 545 -0.40 -12.55 21.38
CA TYR A 545 -0.43 -11.09 21.34
C TYR A 545 0.16 -10.56 20.03
N VAL A 546 -0.21 -9.34 19.64
CA VAL A 546 0.29 -8.70 18.42
C VAL A 546 1.52 -7.86 18.76
N VAL A 547 2.58 -7.99 17.96
CA VAL A 547 3.85 -7.28 18.15
C VAL A 547 3.74 -5.83 17.70
N THR A 548 4.37 -4.91 18.44
CA THR A 548 4.42 -3.48 18.10
C THR A 548 4.88 -3.26 16.65
N PRO A 549 4.17 -2.45 15.84
CA PRO A 549 4.47 -2.30 14.43
C PRO A 549 5.92 -1.93 14.12
N SER A 550 6.57 -1.09 14.92
CA SER A 550 7.96 -0.65 14.72
C SER A 550 8.98 -1.79 14.72
N LEU A 551 8.67 -2.94 15.35
CA LEU A 551 9.56 -4.10 15.47
C LEU A 551 9.39 -5.13 14.35
N LEU A 552 8.42 -4.91 13.45
CA LEU A 552 8.10 -5.82 12.36
C LEU A 552 8.92 -5.51 11.10
N THR A 553 9.30 -6.58 10.39
CA THR A 553 9.80 -6.48 9.03
C THR A 553 8.75 -5.84 8.11
N PRO A 554 9.13 -5.26 6.95
CA PRO A 554 8.16 -4.68 6.01
C PRO A 554 7.03 -5.64 5.62
N MET A 555 7.34 -6.91 5.38
CA MET A 555 6.35 -7.94 5.01
C MET A 555 5.42 -8.33 6.15
N GLU A 556 5.93 -8.42 7.38
CA GLU A 556 5.09 -8.67 8.55
C GLU A 556 4.18 -7.48 8.87
N ARG A 557 4.69 -6.26 8.69
CA ARG A 557 3.92 -5.03 8.83
C ARG A 557 2.78 -4.98 7.82
N LEU A 558 3.06 -5.35 6.57
CA LEU A 558 2.08 -5.53 5.50
C LEU A 558 1.00 -6.55 5.90
N GLY A 559 1.39 -7.76 6.28
CA GLY A 559 0.45 -8.78 6.75
C GLY A 559 -0.39 -8.30 7.93
N ARG A 560 0.23 -7.68 8.94
CA ARG A 560 -0.47 -7.12 10.10
C ARG A 560 -1.55 -6.12 9.68
N GLU A 561 -1.24 -5.18 8.79
CA GLU A 561 -2.19 -4.15 8.36
C GLU A 561 -3.39 -4.72 7.62
N LEU A 562 -3.20 -5.75 6.80
CA LEU A 562 -4.29 -6.43 6.11
C LEU A 562 -5.22 -7.16 7.08
N VAL A 563 -4.66 -7.91 8.05
CA VAL A 563 -5.49 -8.56 9.09
C VAL A 563 -6.22 -7.51 9.91
N CYS A 564 -5.51 -6.49 10.38
CA CYS A 564 -6.04 -5.42 11.22
C CYS A 564 -7.20 -4.68 10.55
N ALA A 565 -7.09 -4.37 9.25
CA ALA A 565 -8.16 -3.75 8.48
C ALA A 565 -9.39 -4.66 8.40
N LYS A 566 -9.19 -5.95 8.12
CA LYS A 566 -10.29 -6.93 7.96
C LYS A 566 -11.05 -7.20 9.26
N VAL A 567 -10.37 -7.23 10.40
CA VAL A 567 -11.04 -7.40 11.72
C VAL A 567 -11.74 -6.11 12.16
N ALA A 568 -11.15 -4.94 11.91
CA ALA A 568 -11.78 -3.66 12.20
C ALA A 568 -13.09 -3.48 11.40
N GLU A 569 -13.08 -3.88 10.12
CA GLU A 569 -14.28 -3.91 9.28
C GLU A 569 -15.36 -4.86 9.80
N SER A 570 -14.97 -5.95 10.47
CA SER A 570 -15.91 -6.87 11.11
C SER A 570 -16.44 -6.37 12.47
N GLY A 571 -16.09 -5.14 12.85
CA GLY A 571 -16.45 -4.54 14.15
C GLY A 571 -15.56 -4.97 15.32
N GLU A 572 -14.38 -5.53 15.03
CA GLU A 572 -13.44 -6.05 16.04
C GLU A 572 -12.03 -5.46 15.82
N PRO A 573 -11.84 -4.13 15.99
CA PRO A 573 -10.53 -3.52 15.83
C PRO A 573 -9.55 -4.03 16.90
N TRP A 574 -8.29 -4.23 16.52
CA TRP A 574 -7.21 -4.49 17.47
C TRP A 574 -6.91 -3.23 18.29
N LYS A 575 -6.73 -3.41 19.60
CA LYS A 575 -6.56 -2.33 20.59
C LYS A 575 -5.17 -2.34 21.23
N ALA A 576 -4.55 -3.51 21.38
CA ALA A 576 -3.27 -3.66 22.08
C ALA A 576 -2.15 -4.23 21.21
N TYR A 577 -0.94 -3.71 21.42
CA TYR A 577 0.30 -4.13 20.75
C TYR A 577 1.45 -4.10 21.75
N PHE A 578 2.34 -5.10 21.67
CA PHE A 578 3.40 -5.25 22.67
C PHE A 578 4.79 -5.41 22.05
N ASP A 579 5.77 -4.78 22.70
CA ASP A 579 7.16 -5.19 22.58
C ASP A 579 7.37 -6.49 23.38
N PRO A 580 7.89 -7.57 22.77
CA PRO A 580 8.02 -8.89 23.41
C PRO A 580 8.81 -8.88 24.72
N GLU A 581 9.94 -8.17 24.76
CA GLU A 581 10.82 -8.14 25.93
C GLU A 581 10.19 -7.33 27.07
N SER A 582 9.60 -6.19 26.72
CA SER A 582 8.89 -5.31 27.66
C SER A 582 7.68 -6.03 28.27
N LEU A 583 6.93 -6.80 27.48
CA LEU A 583 5.81 -7.59 27.97
C LEU A 583 6.29 -8.71 28.90
N ALA A 584 7.36 -9.44 28.55
CA ALA A 584 7.92 -10.48 29.41
C ALA A 584 8.39 -9.90 30.76
N TYR A 585 9.05 -8.74 30.75
CA TYR A 585 9.43 -8.03 31.97
C TYR A 585 8.22 -7.64 32.83
N LYS A 586 7.19 -7.05 32.20
CA LYS A 586 5.93 -6.70 32.89
C LYS A 586 5.30 -7.92 33.54
N ILE A 587 5.18 -9.04 32.82
CA ILE A 587 4.59 -10.28 33.35
C ILE A 587 5.36 -10.78 34.57
N ARG A 588 6.69 -10.84 34.53
CA ARG A 588 7.49 -11.23 35.70
C ARG A 588 7.28 -10.31 36.90
N SER A 589 7.14 -9.00 36.66
CA SER A 589 6.85 -8.04 37.72
C SER A 589 5.48 -8.21 38.38
N LEU A 590 4.55 -8.93 37.74
CA LEU A 590 3.23 -9.26 38.32
C LEU A 590 3.27 -10.45 39.29
N GLY A 591 4.37 -11.21 39.33
CA GLY A 591 4.52 -12.38 40.22
C GLY A 591 4.74 -13.71 39.49
N PHE A 592 4.81 -13.71 38.16
CA PHE A 592 5.19 -14.91 37.40
C PHE A 592 6.69 -15.19 37.53
N SER A 593 7.06 -16.44 37.85
CA SER A 593 8.45 -16.91 37.86
C SER A 593 9.04 -17.01 36.45
N GLU A 594 8.23 -17.33 35.44
CA GLU A 594 8.63 -17.42 34.03
C GLU A 594 7.72 -16.60 33.11
N ALA A 595 8.31 -16.00 32.07
CA ALA A 595 7.59 -15.34 30.99
C ALA A 595 8.39 -15.49 29.69
N ASN A 596 8.02 -16.51 28.91
CA ASN A 596 8.75 -17.00 27.75
C ASN A 596 8.02 -16.64 26.46
N ASN A 597 8.65 -15.79 25.65
CA ASN A 597 8.22 -15.53 24.27
C ASN A 597 8.57 -16.71 23.39
N VAL A 598 7.57 -17.43 22.89
CA VAL A 598 7.78 -18.56 22.00
C VAL A 598 8.05 -18.02 20.59
N SER A 599 9.27 -18.22 20.10
CA SER A 599 9.69 -17.64 18.82
C SER A 599 9.04 -18.33 17.62
N PRO A 600 8.78 -17.61 16.51
CA PRO A 600 8.32 -18.22 15.27
C PRO A 600 9.22 -19.37 14.79
N GLU A 601 10.54 -19.25 14.95
CA GLU A 601 11.51 -20.29 14.57
C GLU A 601 11.31 -21.59 15.38
N SER A 602 11.06 -21.45 16.69
CA SER A 602 10.76 -22.58 17.57
C SER A 602 9.47 -23.29 17.14
N LEU A 603 8.41 -22.52 16.88
CA LEU A 603 7.12 -23.04 16.43
C LEU A 603 7.21 -23.70 15.05
N ASN A 604 7.93 -23.08 14.12
CA ASN A 604 8.22 -23.62 12.79
C ASN A 604 8.94 -24.97 12.91
N THR A 605 9.95 -25.05 13.77
CA THR A 605 10.73 -26.27 13.98
C THR A 605 9.89 -27.38 14.61
N ARG A 606 9.13 -27.03 15.66
CA ARG A 606 8.35 -27.98 16.47
C ARG A 606 7.14 -28.54 15.72
N TYR A 607 6.43 -27.72 14.95
CA TYR A 607 5.12 -28.10 14.38
C TYR A 607 5.06 -28.14 12.86
N LEU A 608 5.98 -27.48 12.15
CA LEU A 608 5.85 -27.26 10.71
C LEU A 608 6.95 -27.91 9.87
N SER A 609 7.95 -28.52 10.52
CA SER A 609 9.10 -29.18 9.85
C SER A 609 8.72 -30.35 8.93
N GLY A 610 7.57 -30.99 9.18
CA GLY A 610 7.05 -32.11 8.38
C GLY A 610 6.02 -31.75 7.29
N LEU A 611 5.68 -30.47 7.12
CA LEU A 611 4.68 -30.06 6.13
C LEU A 611 5.27 -30.06 4.72
N LYS A 612 4.52 -30.63 3.77
CA LYS A 612 4.94 -30.80 2.36
C LYS A 612 5.27 -29.49 1.64
N ASP A 613 4.67 -28.38 2.06
CA ASP A 613 4.68 -27.12 1.28
C ASP A 613 5.58 -26.02 1.89
N GLY A 614 6.40 -26.35 2.89
CA GLY A 614 7.45 -25.45 3.41
C GLY A 614 6.99 -24.13 4.03
N PHE A 615 5.69 -23.98 4.33
CA PHE A 615 5.13 -22.77 4.93
C PHE A 615 5.77 -22.47 6.30
N ARG A 616 6.06 -21.19 6.56
CA ARG A 616 6.60 -20.71 7.85
C ARG A 616 5.68 -19.66 8.45
N MET A 617 5.44 -19.79 9.75
CA MET A 617 4.79 -18.75 10.55
C MET A 617 5.58 -17.45 10.47
N GLY A 618 4.88 -16.35 10.17
CA GLY A 618 5.41 -14.99 10.29
C GLY A 618 5.39 -14.49 11.74
N GLY A 619 6.01 -13.35 12.01
CA GLY A 619 6.26 -12.86 13.37
C GLY A 619 5.36 -11.72 13.87
N PHE A 620 4.30 -11.32 13.15
CA PHE A 620 3.45 -10.21 13.60
C PHE A 620 2.56 -10.54 14.81
N SER A 621 2.26 -11.82 15.03
CA SER A 621 1.66 -12.35 16.26
C SER A 621 2.66 -13.28 16.93
N ARG A 622 2.72 -13.28 18.26
CA ARG A 622 3.60 -14.14 19.05
C ARG A 622 2.81 -14.82 20.17
N LEU A 623 3.35 -15.94 20.64
CA LEU A 623 2.81 -16.68 21.78
C LEU A 623 3.68 -16.44 23.01
N MET A 624 3.03 -16.24 24.16
CA MET A 624 3.63 -16.16 25.47
C MET A 624 3.26 -17.41 26.25
N HIS A 625 4.24 -18.04 26.89
CA HIS A 625 4.03 -19.04 27.93
C HIS A 625 4.60 -18.49 29.25
N ALA A 626 3.76 -18.35 30.27
CA ALA A 626 4.17 -17.81 31.57
C ALA A 626 3.72 -18.74 32.70
N ILE A 627 4.54 -18.85 33.75
CA ILE A 627 4.33 -19.75 34.89
C ILE A 627 4.41 -18.93 36.18
N VAL A 628 3.49 -19.19 37.11
CA VAL A 628 3.46 -18.63 38.46
C VAL A 628 4.45 -19.38 39.35
#